data_AF-A0A5C6YTZ5-F1
#
_entry.id   AF-A0A5C6YTZ5-F1
#
_cell.length_a   1.000
_cell.length_b   1.000
_cell.length_c   1.000
_cell.angle_alpha   90.00
_cell.angle_beta   90.00
_cell.angle_gamma   90.00
#
_symmetry.space_group_name_H-M   'P 1'
#
loop_
_entity.id
_entity.type
_entity.pdbx_description
1 polymer ?
#
loop_
_entity_poly.entity_id
_entity_poly.type
_entity_poly.pdbx_seq_one_letter_code
_entity_poly.pdbx_strand_id
1 'polypeptide(L)' 'MTTIHIEEELNLDKTHFKTMEEFQVYLMMQEKEQPEDYSLSDAHKKIIDERVAEADEAKEPGLSWEEVKAELKKAK' A
#
# COMPACT_ATOMS: atom_id res chain seq x y z
N MET A 1 15.61 13.31 -35.14
CA MET A 1 15.58 13.67 -33.71
C MET A 1 14.14 13.74 -33.29
N THR A 2 13.76 12.96 -32.29
CA THR A 2 12.40 12.98 -31.73
C THR A 2 12.46 13.87 -30.48
N THR A 3 11.54 14.83 -30.39
CA THR A 3 11.41 15.68 -29.20
C THR A 3 10.25 15.16 -28.38
N ILE A 4 10.48 14.91 -27.09
CA ILE A 4 9.46 14.45 -26.14
C ILE A 4 9.12 15.64 -25.24
N HIS A 5 7.83 15.93 -25.08
CA HIS A 5 7.32 16.93 -24.15
C HIS A 5 6.67 16.20 -22.98
N ILE A 6 7.04 16.60 -21.76
CA ILE A 6 6.46 16.09 -20.52
C ILE A 6 5.75 17.28 -19.89
N GLU A 7 4.42 17.22 -19.81
CA GLU A 7 3.56 18.32 -19.34
C GLU A 7 3.22 18.22 -17.85
N GLU A 8 3.65 17.13 -17.20
CA GLU A 8 3.45 16.86 -15.78
C GLU A 8 4.71 17.14 -14.96
N GLU A 9 4.51 17.42 -13.66
CA GLU A 9 5.61 17.66 -12.73
C GLU A 9 6.23 16.32 -12.30
N LEU A 10 7.45 16.05 -12.77
CA LEU A 10 8.16 14.82 -12.47
C LEU A 10 8.82 14.88 -11.08
N ASN A 11 8.33 14.07 -10.15
CA ASN A 11 8.96 13.87 -8.85
C ASN A 11 10.00 12.74 -8.93
N LEU A 12 11.20 13.06 -9.40
CA LEU A 12 12.29 12.08 -9.56
C LEU A 12 13.07 11.90 -8.25
N ASP A 13 13.19 10.68 -7.76
CA ASP A 13 14.10 10.33 -6.65
C ASP A 13 15.56 10.17 -7.13
N LYS A 14 15.77 10.01 -8.44
CA LYS A 14 17.07 9.91 -9.11
C LYS A 14 17.14 10.91 -10.26
N THR A 15 18.20 11.73 -10.31
CA THR A 15 18.37 12.80 -11.31
C THR A 15 19.57 12.61 -12.23
N HIS A 16 20.29 11.49 -12.11
CA HIS A 16 21.46 11.20 -12.95
C HIS A 16 21.29 9.89 -13.73
N PHE A 17 21.42 9.96 -15.06
CA PHE A 17 21.23 8.85 -15.98
C PHE A 17 22.36 8.84 -17.02
N LYS A 18 22.84 7.65 -17.40
CA LYS A 18 23.93 7.50 -18.38
C LYS A 18 23.42 7.60 -19.82
N THR A 19 22.20 7.15 -20.08
CA THR A 19 21.59 7.20 -21.42
C THR A 19 20.11 7.61 -21.34
N MET A 20 19.55 8.00 -22.49
CA MET A 20 18.14 8.34 -22.60
C MET A 20 17.24 7.13 -22.31
N GLU A 21 17.65 5.95 -22.73
CA GLU A 21 16.92 4.70 -22.49
C GLU A 21 16.84 4.38 -20.99
N GLU A 22 17.91 4.67 -20.23
CA GLU A 22 17.90 4.51 -18.77
C GLU A 22 16.87 5.43 -18.11
N PHE A 23 16.77 6.68 -18.59
CA PHE A 23 15.77 7.63 -18.11
C PHE A 23 14.34 7.17 -18.47
N GLN A 24 14.11 6.69 -19.69
CA GLN A 24 12.80 6.20 -20.12
C GLN A 24 12.34 4.97 -19.32
N VAL A 25 13.23 4.00 -19.07
CA VAL A 25 12.92 2.83 -18.25
C VAL A 25 12.59 3.24 -16.82
N TYR A 26 13.32 4.20 -16.28
CA TYR A 26 13.06 4.73 -14.94
C TYR A 26 11.66 5.37 -14.84
N LEU A 27 11.25 6.20 -15.81
CA LEU A 27 9.89 6.79 -15.82
C LEU A 27 8.80 5.71 -15.86
N MET A 28 8.96 4.68 -16.70
CA MET A 28 8.00 3.56 -16.79
C MET A 28 7.93 2.71 -15.50
N MET A 29 9.00 2.67 -14.71
CA MET A 29 9.01 2.00 -13.40
C MET A 29 8.34 2.88 -12.34
N GLN A 30 8.61 4.18 -12.36
CA GLN A 30 8.00 5.14 -11.45
C GLN A 30 6.47 5.18 -11.59
N GLU A 31 5.93 5.18 -12.81
CA GLU A 31 4.48 5.06 -13.05
C GLU A 31 3.88 3.78 -12.44
N LYS A 32 4.65 2.70 -12.33
CA LYS A 32 4.20 1.43 -11.75
C LYS A 32 4.35 1.37 -10.24
N GLU A 33 5.30 2.11 -9.68
CA GLU A 33 5.63 2.12 -8.25
C GLU A 33 5.01 3.30 -7.49
N GLN A 34 4.47 4.30 -8.18
CA GLN A 34 3.59 5.31 -7.60
C GLN A 34 2.13 4.88 -7.73
N PRO A 35 1.55 4.18 -6.74
CA PRO A 35 0.10 4.18 -6.63
C PRO A 35 -0.33 5.65 -6.38
N GLU A 36 -1.13 6.19 -7.30
CA GLU A 36 -1.63 7.58 -7.26
C GLU A 36 -2.39 7.96 -5.99
N ASP A 37 -2.74 6.99 -5.15
CA ASP A 37 -3.32 7.25 -3.84
C ASP A 37 -3.10 6.03 -2.93
N TYR A 38 -2.39 6.21 -1.81
CA TYR A 38 -2.27 5.19 -0.76
C TYR A 38 -3.51 5.16 0.16
N SER A 39 -4.52 5.98 -0.12
CA SER A 39 -5.77 5.95 0.64
C SER A 39 -6.48 4.62 0.45
N LEU A 40 -7.07 4.14 1.54
CA LEU A 40 -7.95 3.00 1.49
C LEU A 40 -9.19 3.37 0.66
N SER A 41 -9.55 2.49 -0.29
CA SER A 41 -10.84 2.59 -0.98
C SER A 41 -12.00 2.61 0.02
N ASP A 42 -13.14 3.16 -0.38
CA ASP A 42 -14.33 3.20 0.48
C ASP A 42 -14.79 1.80 0.90
N ALA A 43 -14.57 0.79 0.05
CA ALA A 43 -14.83 -0.61 0.37
C ALA A 43 -13.91 -1.12 1.50
N HIS A 44 -12.62 -0.77 1.45
CA HIS A 44 -11.68 -1.13 2.52
C HIS A 44 -12.03 -0.43 3.84
N LYS A 45 -12.36 0.87 3.78
CA LYS A 45 -12.77 1.63 4.97
C LYS A 45 -14.01 1.03 5.61
N LYS A 46 -15.03 0.71 4.81
CA LYS A 46 -16.27 0.07 5.29
C LYS A 46 -16.02 -1.22 6.05
N ILE A 47 -15.15 -2.10 5.54
CA ILE A 47 -14.83 -3.37 6.21
C ILE A 47 -14.17 -3.10 7.57
N ILE A 48 -13.25 -2.13 7.64
CA ILE A 48 -12.57 -1.77 8.89
C ILE A 48 -13.57 -1.18 9.88
N ASP A 49 -14.44 -0.27 9.45
CA ASP A 49 -15.46 0.36 10.30
C ASP A 49 -16.42 -0.69 10.87
N GLU A 50 -16.85 -1.66 10.07
CA GLU A 50 -17.69 -2.79 10.53
C GLU A 50 -16.98 -3.62 11.60
N ARG A 51 -15.67 -3.89 11.45
CA ARG A 51 -14.90 -4.65 12.45
C ARG A 51 -14.64 -3.88 13.74
N VAL A 52 -14.45 -2.57 13.65
CA VAL A 52 -14.31 -1.71 14.84
C VAL A 52 -15.63 -1.69 15.60
N ALA A 53 -16.76 -1.51 14.92
CA ALA A 53 -18.08 -1.56 15.55
C ALA A 53 -18.36 -2.92 16.22
N GLU A 54 -18.03 -4.03 15.55
CA GLU A 54 -18.15 -5.37 16.13
C GLU A 54 -17.31 -5.52 17.42
N ALA A 55 -16.08 -5.00 17.42
CA ALA A 55 -15.19 -5.06 18.57
C ALA A 55 -15.67 -4.17 19.74
N ASP A 56 -16.21 -2.98 19.45
CA ASP A 56 -16.74 -2.06 20.46
C ASP A 56 -18.03 -2.59 21.11
N GLU A 57 -18.85 -3.34 20.36
CA GLU A 57 -20.08 -3.98 20.86
C GLU A 57 -19.84 -5.33 21.55
N ALA A 58 -18.63 -5.89 21.46
CA ALA A 58 -18.30 -7.18 22.04
C ALA A 58 -18.41 -7.14 23.58
N LYS A 59 -19.22 -8.04 24.13
CA LYS A 59 -19.42 -8.18 25.59
C LYS A 59 -18.34 -9.02 26.25
N GLU A 60 -17.66 -9.85 25.48
CA GLU A 60 -16.60 -10.72 25.97
C GLU A 60 -15.25 -9.98 25.94
N PRO A 61 -14.41 -10.13 26.96
CA PRO A 61 -13.06 -9.61 26.90
C PRO A 61 -12.29 -10.31 25.78
N GLY A 62 -11.47 -9.55 25.05
CA GLY A 62 -10.56 -10.10 24.06
C GLY A 62 -9.55 -11.07 24.69
N LEU A 63 -9.01 -11.97 23.86
CA LEU A 63 -7.98 -12.93 24.29
C LEU A 63 -6.61 -12.25 24.42
N SER A 64 -5.84 -12.66 25.42
CA SER A 64 -4.42 -12.32 25.48
C SER A 64 -3.63 -13.04 24.39
N TRP A 65 -2.47 -12.50 24.04
CA TRP A 65 -1.61 -13.10 23.02
C TRP A 65 -1.16 -14.54 23.38
N GLU A 66 -0.91 -14.82 24.66
CA GLU A 66 -0.51 -16.16 25.11
C GLU A 66 -1.66 -17.17 24.99
N GLU A 67 -2.91 -16.76 25.23
CA GLU A 67 -4.10 -17.61 25.01
C GLU A 67 -4.29 -17.94 23.52
N VAL A 68 -4.19 -16.94 22.65
CA VAL A 68 -4.26 -17.14 21.19
C VAL A 68 -3.18 -18.12 20.73
N LYS A 69 -1.94 -17.94 21.21
CA LYS A 69 -0.81 -18.81 20.85
C LYS A 69 -0.98 -20.23 21.37
N ALA A 70 -1.57 -20.41 22.54
CA ALA A 70 -1.86 -21.73 23.10
C ALA A 70 -2.92 -22.48 22.27
N GLU A 71 -4.00 -21.81 21.86
CA GLU A 71 -5.05 -22.40 21.03
C GLU A 71 -4.54 -22.80 19.63
N LEU A 72 -3.74 -21.94 18.99
CA LEU A 72 -3.13 -22.26 17.69
C LEU A 72 -2.19 -23.46 17.73
N LYS A 73 -1.55 -23.72 18.89
CA LYS A 73 -0.70 -24.90 19.08
C LYS A 73 -1.49 -26.19 19.30
N LYS A 74 -2.69 -26.11 19.89
CA LYS A 74 -3.58 -27.26 20.10
C LYS A 74 -4.31 -27.70 18.83
N ALA A 75 -4.49 -26.79 17.87
CA ALA A 75 -5.14 -27.06 16.59
C ALA A 75 -4.24 -27.82 15.57
N LYS A 76 -3.04 -28.24 15.98
CA LYS A 76 -2.07 -29.03 15.21
C LYS A 76 -1.99 -30.45 15.76
#